data_AF-A0A1N7P6V3-F1
#
_entry.id   AF-A0A1N7P6V3-F1
#
_cell.length_a   1.000
_cell.length_b   1.000
_cell.length_c   1.000
_cell.angle_alpha   90.00
_cell.angle_beta   90.00
_cell.angle_gamma   90.00
#
_symmetry.space_group_name_H-M   'P 1'
#
loop_
_entity.id
_entity.type
_entity.pdbx_description
1 polymer ?
#
loop_
_entity_poly.entity_id
_entity_poly.type
_entity_poly.pdbx_seq_one_letter_code
_entity_poly.pdbx_strand_id
1 'polypeptide(L)'
;MAILGWGGPVRYRTGPHSVTWSDAGGTYSAAVSSVRRVFRSDETSAAGIDRELVQVADAALCAATVDSWCDVSGTVHVNIGRVPGPSDIVLLRSFHGARFLTHAHDLYMEDIHCEGGITGTLHCDAAAARNIVAVRSSFRFSAPSNPSAPYDAVRIRRTAGLCAFFDCEASGGAKDGWSFHEDGTPGMNVLLVNCRGVGNGDGTATSCNGFTTHDGVVAAVLGGTYGHSVNGTEVHCIQSTKTWCLGTSVVARDVDGTSVAFKCSNAGTMWLEKTRADAAGAGTAYAIEANAGLVLTRGHRTLAGGIATSNGGAVLDY
;
A
#
# COMPACT_ATOMS: atom_id res chain seq x y z
N MET A 1 -11.85 12.77 17.84
CA MET A 1 -12.90 11.86 17.31
C MET A 1 -12.40 10.44 17.46
N ALA A 2 -13.25 9.53 17.93
CA ALA A 2 -12.95 8.11 17.99
C ALA A 2 -13.97 7.34 17.15
N ILE A 3 -13.50 6.38 16.34
CA ILE A 3 -14.31 5.46 15.56
C ILE A 3 -13.92 4.06 15.99
N LEU A 4 -14.87 3.32 16.57
CA LEU A 4 -14.60 2.04 17.22
C LEU A 4 -15.48 0.94 16.63
N GLY A 5 -14.89 -0.23 16.39
CA GLY A 5 -15.62 -1.48 16.18
C GLY A 5 -16.26 -2.00 17.47
N TRP A 6 -17.36 -1.39 17.91
CA TRP A 6 -18.07 -1.85 19.10
C TRP A 6 -18.80 -3.17 18.84
N GLY A 7 -18.42 -4.23 19.56
CA GLY A 7 -19.00 -5.57 19.37
C GLY A 7 -18.39 -6.37 18.22
N GLY A 8 -17.32 -5.86 17.60
CA GLY A 8 -16.56 -6.53 16.55
C GLY A 8 -16.06 -5.57 15.47
N PRO A 9 -15.27 -6.08 14.51
CA PRO A 9 -14.65 -5.23 13.50
C PRO A 9 -15.67 -4.57 12.56
N VAL A 10 -15.45 -3.29 12.26
CA VAL A 10 -16.22 -2.57 11.24
C VAL A 10 -15.56 -2.81 9.88
N ARG A 11 -16.32 -3.38 8.95
CA ARG A 11 -15.86 -3.63 7.58
C ARG A 11 -16.63 -2.74 6.62
N TYR A 12 -15.89 -1.91 5.90
CA TYR A 12 -16.38 -1.05 4.85
C TYR A 12 -15.64 -1.36 3.55
N ARG A 13 -16.39 -1.50 2.46
CA ARG A 13 -15.85 -1.62 1.12
C ARG A 13 -16.55 -0.59 0.23
N THR A 14 -15.83 0.04 -0.69
CA THR A 14 -16.44 0.95 -1.68
C THR A 14 -17.35 0.22 -2.68
N GLY A 15 -17.47 -1.10 -2.62
CA GLY A 15 -18.37 -1.90 -3.44
C GLY A 15 -19.06 -3.01 -2.65
N PRO A 16 -19.77 -3.91 -3.34
CA PRO A 16 -20.56 -4.94 -2.70
C PRO A 16 -19.70 -5.96 -1.93
N HIS A 17 -20.26 -6.47 -0.82
CA HIS A 17 -19.69 -7.61 -0.09
C HIS A 17 -20.15 -8.97 -0.64
N SER A 18 -21.25 -8.98 -1.41
CA SER A 18 -21.79 -10.16 -2.07
C SER A 18 -22.35 -9.78 -3.43
N VAL A 19 -22.10 -10.58 -4.45
CA VAL A 19 -22.53 -10.35 -5.83
C VAL A 19 -23.24 -11.59 -6.36
N THR A 20 -24.38 -11.40 -7.01
CA THR A 20 -25.03 -12.47 -7.77
C THR A 20 -24.54 -12.42 -9.20
N TRP A 21 -24.05 -13.55 -9.68
CA TRP A 21 -23.42 -13.69 -11.00
C TRP A 21 -24.37 -14.39 -11.98
N SER A 22 -24.44 -13.85 -13.19
CA SER A 22 -25.15 -14.44 -14.32
C SER A 22 -24.16 -15.01 -15.33
N ASP A 23 -24.41 -16.20 -15.86
CA ASP A 23 -23.65 -16.72 -17.00
C ASP A 23 -23.85 -15.81 -18.21
N ALA A 24 -22.75 -15.39 -18.83
CA ALA A 24 -22.71 -14.50 -19.98
C ALA A 24 -21.93 -15.11 -21.16
N GLY A 25 -21.83 -16.44 -21.21
CA GLY A 25 -21.22 -17.16 -22.34
C GLY A 25 -19.69 -17.04 -22.34
N GLY A 26 -19.05 -17.73 -21.39
CA GLY A 26 -17.59 -17.72 -21.21
C GLY A 26 -17.07 -16.68 -20.20
N THR A 27 -17.96 -15.80 -19.73
CA THR A 27 -17.73 -14.94 -18.56
C THR A 27 -18.93 -15.04 -17.61
N TYR A 28 -18.78 -14.50 -16.42
CA TYR A 28 -19.87 -14.27 -15.48
C TYR A 28 -20.04 -12.77 -15.25
N SER A 29 -21.27 -12.28 -15.25
CA SER A 29 -21.54 -10.84 -15.21
C SER A 29 -22.48 -10.41 -14.08
N ALA A 30 -22.33 -9.15 -13.68
CA ALA A 30 -23.19 -8.49 -12.70
C ALA A 30 -23.32 -6.99 -13.00
N ALA A 31 -24.50 -6.43 -12.79
CA ALA A 31 -24.78 -5.00 -12.96
C ALA A 31 -24.21 -4.19 -11.79
N VAL A 32 -22.91 -3.91 -11.84
CA VAL A 32 -22.19 -3.11 -10.84
C VAL A 32 -21.43 -2.00 -11.56
N SER A 33 -21.91 -0.77 -11.41
CA SER A 33 -21.32 0.38 -12.10
C SER A 33 -20.09 0.95 -11.40
N SER A 34 -19.27 1.64 -12.19
CA SER A 34 -18.12 2.42 -11.74
C SER A 34 -17.06 1.58 -11.02
N VAL A 35 -16.89 0.32 -11.42
CA VAL A 35 -15.81 -0.54 -10.93
C VAL A 35 -14.47 -0.02 -11.45
N ARG A 36 -13.46 -0.05 -10.59
CA ARG A 36 -12.11 0.45 -10.86
C ARG A 36 -11.04 -0.62 -10.73
N ARG A 37 -11.19 -1.51 -9.75
CA ARG A 37 -10.28 -2.64 -9.53
C ARG A 37 -11.08 -3.85 -9.08
N VAL A 38 -10.60 -5.04 -9.44
CA VAL A 38 -11.29 -6.31 -9.18
C VAL A 38 -10.30 -7.32 -8.65
N PHE A 39 -10.62 -7.95 -7.52
CA PHE A 39 -9.76 -8.95 -6.89
C PHE A 39 -10.53 -10.24 -6.68
N ARG A 40 -9.81 -11.35 -6.68
CA ARG A 40 -10.22 -12.65 -6.16
C ARG A 40 -9.91 -12.71 -4.68
N SER A 41 -10.94 -12.84 -3.86
CA SER A 41 -10.82 -13.08 -2.41
C SER A 41 -10.78 -14.56 -2.05
N ASP A 42 -11.07 -15.44 -3.01
CA ASP A 42 -10.96 -16.89 -2.87
C ASP A 42 -9.53 -17.41 -3.12
N GLU A 43 -8.63 -16.55 -3.59
CA GLU A 43 -7.23 -16.84 -3.83
C GLU A 43 -6.33 -15.69 -3.37
N THR A 44 -5.14 -16.04 -2.90
CA THR A 44 -4.14 -15.06 -2.46
C THR A 44 -3.01 -14.94 -3.46
N SER A 45 -2.53 -13.71 -3.65
CA SER A 45 -1.29 -13.42 -4.34
C SER A 45 -0.07 -13.92 -3.55
N ALA A 46 1.11 -13.92 -4.18
CA ALA A 46 2.38 -14.20 -3.50
C ALA A 46 2.65 -13.25 -2.32
N ALA A 47 2.09 -12.04 -2.36
CA ALA A 47 2.18 -11.07 -1.27
C ALA A 47 1.29 -11.42 -0.08
N GLY A 48 0.38 -12.40 -0.19
CA GLY A 48 -0.55 -12.81 0.85
C GLY A 48 -1.72 -11.83 1.04
N ILE A 49 -2.19 -11.22 -0.05
CA ILE A 49 -3.42 -10.42 -0.18
C ILE A 49 -4.27 -10.96 -1.32
N ASP A 50 -5.55 -10.61 -1.38
CA ASP A 50 -6.47 -10.95 -2.48
C ASP A 50 -5.81 -10.72 -3.85
N ARG A 51 -5.98 -11.66 -4.78
CA ARG A 51 -5.30 -11.63 -6.08
C ARG A 51 -6.04 -10.72 -7.06
N GLU A 52 -5.39 -9.69 -7.57
CA GLU A 52 -6.01 -8.81 -8.56
C GLU A 52 -6.24 -9.51 -9.91
N LEU A 53 -7.38 -9.25 -10.54
CA LEU A 53 -7.69 -9.70 -11.89
C LEU A 53 -7.15 -8.73 -12.94
N VAL A 54 -6.70 -9.26 -14.07
CA VAL A 54 -6.22 -8.44 -15.19
C VAL A 54 -7.40 -7.73 -15.86
N GLN A 55 -7.35 -6.40 -15.95
CA GLN A 55 -8.36 -5.66 -16.72
C GLN A 55 -8.11 -5.82 -18.23
N VAL A 56 -9.15 -6.20 -18.97
CA VAL A 56 -9.13 -6.32 -20.44
C VAL A 56 -10.18 -5.40 -21.08
N ALA A 57 -10.06 -5.18 -22.39
CA ALA A 57 -10.80 -4.12 -23.08
C ALA A 57 -12.31 -4.41 -23.24
N ASP A 58 -12.70 -5.67 -23.40
CA ASP A 58 -14.08 -6.06 -23.68
C ASP A 58 -14.41 -7.48 -23.19
N ALA A 59 -15.69 -7.84 -23.27
CA ALA A 59 -16.20 -9.13 -22.80
C ALA A 59 -15.67 -10.32 -23.62
N ALA A 60 -15.32 -10.14 -24.90
CA ALA A 60 -14.80 -11.22 -25.72
C ALA A 60 -13.36 -11.56 -25.30
N LEU A 61 -12.51 -10.56 -25.06
CA LEU A 61 -11.19 -10.75 -24.49
C LEU A 61 -11.26 -11.31 -23.07
N CYS A 62 -12.24 -10.89 -22.28
CA CYS A 62 -12.47 -11.43 -20.94
C CYS A 62 -12.81 -12.92 -21.01
N ALA A 63 -13.70 -13.33 -21.92
CA ALA A 63 -14.04 -14.74 -22.14
C ALA A 63 -12.83 -15.59 -22.59
N ALA A 64 -11.92 -15.00 -23.37
CA ALA A 64 -10.72 -15.67 -23.85
C ALA A 64 -9.58 -15.73 -22.83
N THR A 65 -9.60 -14.90 -21.78
CA THR A 65 -8.50 -14.74 -20.82
C THR A 65 -8.96 -15.10 -19.41
N VAL A 66 -8.53 -16.26 -18.91
CA VAL A 66 -8.78 -16.62 -17.50
C VAL A 66 -8.05 -15.65 -16.58
N ASP A 67 -8.65 -15.38 -15.42
CA ASP A 67 -8.22 -14.39 -14.43
C ASP A 67 -8.22 -12.95 -14.95
N SER A 68 -9.28 -12.61 -15.70
CA SER A 68 -9.49 -11.26 -16.21
C SER A 68 -10.88 -10.71 -15.93
N TRP A 69 -11.04 -9.39 -16.13
CA TRP A 69 -12.31 -8.70 -16.02
C TRP A 69 -12.42 -7.52 -16.99
N CYS A 70 -13.64 -7.07 -17.26
CA CYS A 70 -13.90 -5.81 -17.95
C CYS A 70 -15.21 -5.17 -17.47
N ASP A 71 -15.37 -3.86 -17.68
CA ASP A 71 -16.66 -3.17 -17.54
C ASP A 71 -17.23 -2.89 -18.94
N VAL A 72 -18.46 -3.34 -19.18
CA VAL A 72 -19.20 -3.05 -20.41
C VAL A 72 -20.45 -2.28 -20.03
N SER A 73 -20.37 -0.96 -20.13
CA SER A 73 -21.50 -0.04 -19.87
C SER A 73 -22.12 -0.23 -18.48
N GLY A 74 -21.30 -0.40 -17.44
CA GLY A 74 -21.77 -0.60 -16.06
C GLY A 74 -22.18 -2.03 -15.72
N THR A 75 -21.92 -2.99 -16.60
CA THR A 75 -21.96 -4.43 -16.30
C THR A 75 -20.52 -4.93 -16.22
N VAL A 76 -20.14 -5.44 -15.05
CA VAL A 76 -18.84 -6.08 -14.88
C VAL A 76 -18.93 -7.50 -15.40
N HIS A 77 -17.93 -7.92 -16.17
CA HIS A 77 -17.71 -9.30 -16.57
C HIS A 77 -16.42 -9.80 -15.94
N VAL A 78 -16.43 -11.01 -15.39
CA VAL A 78 -15.24 -11.69 -14.88
C VAL A 78 -15.10 -13.06 -15.52
N ASN A 79 -13.87 -13.48 -15.72
CA ASN A 79 -13.54 -14.85 -16.08
C ASN A 79 -12.50 -15.38 -15.10
N ILE A 80 -12.91 -16.26 -14.20
CA ILE A 80 -12.01 -16.97 -13.28
C ILE A 80 -11.93 -18.48 -13.59
N GLY A 81 -12.35 -18.88 -14.80
CA GLY A 81 -12.39 -20.28 -15.24
C GLY A 81 -13.50 -21.13 -14.61
N ARG A 82 -14.34 -20.55 -13.74
CA ARG A 82 -15.49 -21.17 -13.08
C ARG A 82 -16.54 -20.15 -12.70
N VAL A 83 -17.73 -20.63 -12.30
CA VAL A 83 -18.77 -19.79 -11.68
C VAL A 83 -18.22 -19.18 -10.40
N PRO A 84 -18.19 -17.84 -10.24
CA PRO A 84 -17.80 -17.21 -9.00
C PRO A 84 -18.87 -17.41 -7.92
N GLY A 85 -18.43 -17.73 -6.71
CA GLY A 85 -19.27 -17.66 -5.52
C GLY A 85 -19.64 -16.21 -5.17
N PRO A 86 -20.64 -16.00 -4.31
CA PRO A 86 -21.13 -14.66 -4.00
C PRO A 86 -20.08 -13.73 -3.41
N SER A 87 -19.08 -14.27 -2.71
CA SER A 87 -18.02 -13.54 -2.02
C SER A 87 -16.62 -13.76 -2.61
N ASP A 88 -16.50 -14.44 -3.75
CA ASP A 88 -15.20 -14.82 -4.34
C ASP A 88 -14.51 -13.64 -5.03
N ILE A 89 -15.28 -12.60 -5.37
CA ILE A 89 -14.82 -11.44 -6.12
C ILE A 89 -15.08 -10.15 -5.33
N VAL A 90 -14.02 -9.37 -5.16
CA VAL A 90 -14.05 -8.02 -4.61
C VAL A 90 -14.14 -7.03 -5.76
N LEU A 91 -15.25 -6.29 -5.82
CA LEU A 91 -15.43 -5.21 -6.79
C LEU A 91 -15.26 -3.86 -6.09
N LEU A 92 -14.23 -3.09 -6.44
CA LEU A 92 -14.00 -1.78 -5.85
C LEU A 92 -14.52 -0.70 -6.77
N ARG A 93 -15.46 0.11 -6.26
CA ARG A 93 -16.11 1.15 -7.04
C ARG A 93 -15.45 2.50 -6.81
N SER A 94 -15.75 3.42 -7.72
CA SER A 94 -15.27 4.80 -7.73
C SER A 94 -15.89 5.69 -6.63
N PHE A 95 -15.79 5.27 -5.37
CA PHE A 95 -16.14 6.07 -4.19
C PHE A 95 -14.92 6.38 -3.33
N HIS A 96 -15.07 7.32 -2.41
CA HIS A 96 -14.05 7.63 -1.41
C HIS A 96 -13.98 6.54 -0.34
N GLY A 97 -12.78 6.25 0.12
CA GLY A 97 -12.56 5.48 1.35
C GLY A 97 -12.77 6.36 2.60
N ALA A 98 -12.10 6.02 3.70
CA ALA A 98 -12.07 6.83 4.91
C ALA A 98 -11.30 8.15 4.66
N ARG A 99 -12.03 9.23 4.38
CA ARG A 99 -11.47 10.50 3.89
C ARG A 99 -11.76 11.65 4.86
N PHE A 100 -10.69 12.27 5.36
CA PHE A 100 -10.70 13.35 6.35
C PHE A 100 -9.90 14.56 5.85
N LEU A 101 -10.53 15.38 4.99
CA LEU A 101 -9.85 16.53 4.34
C LEU A 101 -9.79 17.79 5.20
N THR A 102 -10.77 17.97 6.08
CA THR A 102 -10.94 19.18 6.89
C THR A 102 -10.95 18.88 8.39
N HIS A 103 -10.86 17.60 8.78
CA HIS A 103 -10.86 17.19 10.18
C HIS A 103 -9.52 17.56 10.84
N ALA A 104 -9.53 18.60 11.66
CA ALA A 104 -8.33 19.16 12.29
C ALA A 104 -8.08 18.68 13.72
N HIS A 105 -8.90 17.78 14.25
CA HIS A 105 -8.76 17.25 15.61
C HIS A 105 -8.15 15.86 15.62
N ASP A 106 -7.78 15.38 16.81
CA ASP A 106 -7.30 14.01 16.99
C ASP A 106 -8.29 12.98 16.42
N LEU A 107 -7.74 11.92 15.84
CA LEU A 107 -8.47 10.81 15.23
C LEU A 107 -7.96 9.50 15.83
N TYR A 108 -8.86 8.73 16.42
CA TYR A 108 -8.61 7.37 16.89
C TYR A 108 -9.49 6.38 16.12
N MET A 109 -8.90 5.28 15.64
CA MET A 109 -9.57 4.20 14.93
C MET A 109 -9.18 2.84 15.51
N GLU A 110 -10.14 1.99 15.83
CA GLU A 110 -9.86 0.64 16.34
C GLU A 110 -10.78 -0.39 15.70
N ASP A 111 -10.19 -1.49 15.22
CA ASP A 111 -10.87 -2.57 14.49
C ASP A 111 -11.67 -2.05 13.27
N ILE A 112 -11.07 -1.10 12.53
CA ILE A 112 -11.65 -0.50 11.32
C ILE A 112 -10.97 -1.09 10.07
N HIS A 113 -11.75 -1.68 9.18
CA HIS A 113 -11.28 -2.28 7.94
C HIS A 113 -11.95 -1.62 6.75
N CYS A 114 -11.15 -0.95 5.92
CA CYS A 114 -11.59 -0.23 4.74
C CYS A 114 -10.94 -0.86 3.50
N GLU A 115 -11.74 -1.11 2.46
CA GLU A 115 -11.31 -1.58 1.15
C GLU A 115 -11.81 -0.64 0.06
N GLY A 116 -10.92 -0.19 -0.81
CA GLY A 116 -11.25 0.78 -1.85
C GLY A 116 -11.15 2.23 -1.39
N GLY A 117 -11.04 3.11 -2.38
CA GLY A 117 -10.99 4.56 -2.17
C GLY A 117 -10.27 5.28 -3.30
N ILE A 118 -10.97 6.20 -3.97
CA ILE A 118 -10.44 6.88 -5.17
C ILE A 118 -9.37 7.94 -4.89
N THR A 119 -9.15 8.28 -3.61
CA THR A 119 -8.11 9.23 -3.16
C THR A 119 -7.19 8.59 -2.12
N GLY A 120 -7.18 7.25 -2.09
CA GLY A 120 -6.64 6.44 -1.02
C GLY A 120 -7.73 5.86 -0.12
N THR A 121 -7.39 4.76 0.54
CA THR A 121 -8.30 4.01 1.41
C THR A 121 -8.47 4.71 2.75
N LEU A 122 -7.37 5.24 3.32
CA LEU A 122 -7.37 6.25 4.37
C LEU A 122 -6.66 7.50 3.86
N HIS A 123 -7.33 8.65 3.89
CA HIS A 123 -6.78 9.93 3.44
C HIS A 123 -7.03 11.02 4.47
N CYS A 124 -5.97 11.49 5.12
CA CYS A 124 -6.00 12.65 6.03
C CYS A 124 -5.16 13.79 5.43
N ASP A 125 -5.76 14.96 5.24
CA ASP A 125 -5.10 16.04 4.49
C ASP A 125 -5.33 17.45 5.07
N ALA A 126 -6.02 17.58 6.21
CA ALA A 126 -6.16 18.89 6.84
C ALA A 126 -4.81 19.33 7.44
N ALA A 127 -4.38 20.56 7.16
CA ALA A 127 -3.27 21.21 7.86
C ALA A 127 -3.64 21.43 9.32
N ALA A 128 -3.08 20.63 10.23
CA ALA A 128 -3.45 20.69 11.65
C ALA A 128 -2.37 20.13 12.57
N ALA A 129 -2.36 20.64 13.80
CA ALA A 129 -1.72 19.98 14.93
C ALA A 129 -2.68 18.95 15.52
N ARG A 130 -2.47 17.65 15.25
CA ARG A 130 -3.35 16.56 15.71
C ARG A 130 -2.60 15.24 15.77
N ASN A 131 -3.16 14.31 16.53
CA ASN A 131 -2.74 12.92 16.56
C ASN A 131 -3.68 12.06 15.72
N ILE A 132 -3.12 11.11 14.98
CA ILE A 132 -3.87 10.08 14.26
C ILE A 132 -3.39 8.73 14.77
N VAL A 133 -4.28 7.97 15.37
CA VAL A 133 -3.97 6.66 15.94
C VAL A 133 -4.90 5.62 15.34
N ALA A 134 -4.34 4.49 14.90
CA ALA A 134 -5.13 3.33 14.55
C ALA A 134 -4.59 2.04 15.18
N VAL A 135 -5.49 1.14 15.56
CA VAL A 135 -5.18 -0.14 16.20
C VAL A 135 -5.95 -1.25 15.49
N ARG A 136 -5.27 -2.36 15.15
CA ARG A 136 -5.86 -3.56 14.52
C ARG A 136 -6.76 -3.24 13.31
N SER A 137 -6.34 -2.26 12.53
CA SER A 137 -7.12 -1.70 11.41
C SER A 137 -6.45 -2.01 10.08
N SER A 138 -7.23 -2.16 9.00
CA SER A 138 -6.66 -2.40 7.65
C SER A 138 -7.23 -1.45 6.62
N PHE A 139 -6.36 -0.94 5.75
CA PHE A 139 -6.69 -0.01 4.68
C PHE A 139 -6.13 -0.60 3.39
N ARG A 140 -6.97 -1.30 2.63
CA ARG A 140 -6.52 -2.06 1.45
C ARG A 140 -7.07 -1.51 0.14
N PHE A 141 -6.36 -1.82 -0.93
CA PHE A 141 -6.86 -1.75 -2.30
C PHE A 141 -7.36 -0.38 -2.74
N SER A 142 -6.56 0.69 -2.61
CA SER A 142 -7.00 2.00 -3.14
C SER A 142 -7.31 1.90 -4.63
N ALA A 143 -8.38 2.54 -5.07
CA ALA A 143 -8.99 2.32 -6.39
C ALA A 143 -9.20 3.66 -7.11
N PRO A 144 -8.12 4.31 -7.57
CA PRO A 144 -8.14 5.67 -8.13
C PRO A 144 -9.14 5.78 -9.30
N SER A 145 -9.81 6.92 -9.41
CA SER A 145 -10.72 7.19 -10.54
C SER A 145 -9.98 7.49 -11.84
N ASN A 146 -8.70 7.88 -11.75
CA ASN A 146 -7.80 8.12 -12.87
C ASN A 146 -6.58 7.19 -12.72
N PRO A 147 -6.45 6.14 -13.55
CA PRO A 147 -5.32 5.21 -13.51
C PRO A 147 -3.96 5.90 -13.69
N SER A 148 -3.91 7.05 -14.39
CA SER A 148 -2.69 7.84 -14.55
C SER A 148 -2.33 8.70 -13.32
N ALA A 149 -3.15 8.66 -12.27
CA ALA A 149 -2.93 9.32 -11.00
C ALA A 149 -3.17 8.33 -9.84
N PRO A 150 -2.28 7.34 -9.67
CA PRO A 150 -2.43 6.33 -8.63
C PRO A 150 -2.32 6.96 -7.24
N TYR A 151 -3.06 6.41 -6.26
CA TYR A 151 -3.08 6.90 -4.89
C TYR A 151 -2.70 5.81 -3.89
N ASP A 152 -2.15 6.24 -2.76
CA ASP A 152 -1.67 5.37 -1.68
C ASP A 152 -2.83 4.69 -0.94
N ALA A 153 -2.60 3.56 -0.28
CA ALA A 153 -3.60 2.93 0.56
C ALA A 153 -3.86 3.79 1.80
N VAL A 154 -2.80 4.18 2.52
CA VAL A 154 -2.82 5.16 3.60
C VAL A 154 -2.01 6.38 3.21
N ARG A 155 -2.66 7.54 3.22
CA ARG A 155 -2.07 8.83 2.88
C ARG A 155 -2.33 9.84 3.99
N ILE A 156 -1.31 10.16 4.76
CA ILE A 156 -1.40 11.16 5.83
C ILE A 156 -0.50 12.34 5.48
N ARG A 157 -1.11 13.51 5.37
CA ARG A 157 -0.44 14.74 4.95
C ARG A 157 -0.72 15.87 5.94
N ARG A 158 0.17 16.86 5.94
CA ARG A 158 -0.06 18.16 6.60
C ARG A 158 -0.46 18.04 8.08
N THR A 159 0.14 17.09 8.80
CA THR A 159 -0.15 16.85 10.21
C THR A 159 1.09 17.12 11.05
N ALA A 160 1.01 18.02 12.02
CA ALA A 160 1.99 18.14 13.09
C ALA A 160 1.49 17.35 14.31
N GLY A 161 2.26 16.39 14.79
CA GLY A 161 1.83 15.49 15.87
C GLY A 161 2.16 14.03 15.58
N LEU A 162 1.58 13.13 16.38
CA LEU A 162 1.85 11.69 16.29
C LEU A 162 0.87 10.99 15.35
N CYS A 163 1.40 10.30 14.35
CA CYS A 163 0.70 9.32 13.53
C CYS A 163 1.14 7.91 13.97
N ALA A 164 0.34 7.24 14.80
CA ALA A 164 0.69 5.94 15.38
C ALA A 164 -0.24 4.82 14.93
N PHE A 165 0.32 3.69 14.50
CA PHE A 165 -0.43 2.53 14.04
C PHE A 165 0.11 1.26 14.70
N PHE A 166 -0.80 0.42 15.19
CA PHE A 166 -0.48 -0.80 15.92
C PHE A 166 -1.22 -1.98 15.31
N ASP A 167 -0.47 -2.98 14.86
CA ASP A 167 -1.01 -4.19 14.21
C ASP A 167 -1.93 -3.85 13.02
N CYS A 168 -1.54 -2.83 12.25
CA CYS A 168 -2.32 -2.32 11.11
C CYS A 168 -1.76 -2.77 9.77
N GLU A 169 -2.60 -2.71 8.73
CA GLU A 169 -2.19 -3.03 7.36
C GLU A 169 -2.57 -1.93 6.37
N ALA A 170 -1.63 -1.58 5.49
CA ALA A 170 -1.89 -0.73 4.33
C ALA A 170 -1.29 -1.40 3.07
N SER A 171 -2.10 -2.15 2.34
CA SER A 171 -1.64 -3.06 1.27
C SER A 171 -2.51 -2.98 0.02
N GLY A 172 -1.97 -3.41 -1.12
CA GLY A 172 -2.68 -3.34 -2.39
C GLY A 172 -2.99 -1.91 -2.84
N GLY A 173 -2.30 -0.89 -2.31
CA GLY A 173 -2.47 0.48 -2.79
C GLY A 173 -2.16 0.58 -4.28
N ALA A 174 -2.89 1.39 -5.04
CA ALA A 174 -2.54 1.68 -6.43
C ALA A 174 -1.19 2.40 -6.55
N LYS A 175 -0.74 3.07 -5.48
CA LYS A 175 0.62 3.60 -5.32
C LYS A 175 1.32 3.03 -4.09
N ASP A 176 1.51 3.81 -3.02
CA ASP A 176 2.19 3.31 -1.82
C ASP A 176 1.21 2.60 -0.87
N GLY A 177 1.71 1.73 0.00
CA GLY A 177 0.96 1.22 1.15
C GLY A 177 0.78 2.31 2.19
N TRP A 178 1.89 2.70 2.82
CA TRP A 178 1.96 3.79 3.79
C TRP A 178 2.69 4.99 3.21
N SER A 179 2.04 6.17 3.19
CA SER A 179 2.64 7.42 2.72
C SER A 179 2.42 8.57 3.71
N PHE A 180 3.52 9.18 4.15
CA PHE A 180 3.54 10.27 5.14
C PHE A 180 4.28 11.50 4.60
N HIS A 181 3.60 12.66 4.60
CA HIS A 181 4.15 13.94 4.17
C HIS A 181 3.83 15.08 5.15
N GLU A 182 4.83 15.89 5.49
CA GLU A 182 4.57 17.12 6.25
C GLU A 182 3.96 18.20 5.36
N ASP A 183 4.34 18.27 4.08
CA ASP A 183 3.79 19.20 3.07
C ASP A 183 3.65 20.64 3.59
N GLY A 184 4.75 21.15 4.17
CA GLY A 184 4.78 22.51 4.73
C GLY A 184 4.13 22.67 6.11
N THR A 185 3.77 21.57 6.78
CA THR A 185 3.31 21.53 8.18
C THR A 185 4.28 20.71 9.03
N PRO A 186 5.43 21.28 9.46
CA PRO A 186 6.48 20.53 10.14
C PRO A 186 6.04 19.97 11.49
N GLY A 187 6.64 18.85 11.89
CA GLY A 187 6.42 18.21 13.20
C GLY A 187 5.65 16.89 13.13
N MET A 188 5.62 16.22 11.97
CA MET A 188 5.01 14.90 11.84
C MET A 188 5.96 13.84 12.42
N ASN A 189 5.47 13.10 13.41
CA ASN A 189 6.15 11.94 13.97
C ASN A 189 5.32 10.69 13.66
N VAL A 190 5.96 9.64 13.15
CA VAL A 190 5.29 8.40 12.77
C VAL A 190 5.77 7.25 13.64
N LEU A 191 4.85 6.44 14.15
CA LEU A 191 5.15 5.20 14.85
C LEU A 191 4.33 4.06 14.23
N LEU A 192 4.99 3.08 13.61
CA LEU A 192 4.35 1.86 13.12
C LEU A 192 4.86 0.67 13.94
N VAL A 193 3.97 -0.04 14.62
CA VAL A 193 4.31 -1.23 15.41
C VAL A 193 3.58 -2.43 14.84
N ASN A 194 4.34 -3.44 14.41
CA ASN A 194 3.86 -4.66 13.76
C ASN A 194 2.95 -4.39 12.55
N CYS A 195 3.17 -3.26 11.86
CA CYS A 195 2.36 -2.91 10.69
C CYS A 195 2.88 -3.62 9.42
N ARG A 196 1.97 -3.81 8.47
CA ARG A 196 2.26 -4.44 7.18
C ARG A 196 1.93 -3.51 6.02
N GLY A 197 2.72 -3.58 4.95
CA GLY A 197 2.38 -2.96 3.67
C GLY A 197 2.96 -3.71 2.50
N VAL A 198 2.10 -4.41 1.75
CA VAL A 198 2.53 -5.33 0.68
C VAL A 198 1.72 -5.19 -0.60
N GLY A 199 2.28 -5.64 -1.72
CA GLY A 199 1.57 -5.77 -2.99
C GLY A 199 1.07 -4.44 -3.55
N ASN A 200 1.83 -3.35 -3.36
CA ASN A 200 1.41 -2.02 -3.78
C ASN A 200 1.93 -1.66 -5.18
N GLY A 201 1.22 -0.79 -5.88
CA GLY A 201 1.42 -0.46 -7.28
C GLY A 201 0.35 -1.10 -8.16
N ASP A 202 -0.23 -0.30 -9.05
CA ASP A 202 -1.20 -0.72 -10.06
C ASP A 202 -0.87 -0.06 -11.41
N GLY A 203 -1.13 -0.79 -12.51
CA GLY A 203 -0.91 -0.32 -13.87
C GLY A 203 0.50 0.22 -14.12
N THR A 204 0.59 1.49 -14.54
CA THR A 204 1.86 2.16 -14.88
C THR A 204 2.44 2.97 -13.71
N ALA A 205 1.94 2.76 -12.49
CA ALA A 205 2.47 3.41 -11.31
C ALA A 205 3.96 3.10 -11.15
N THR A 206 4.72 4.12 -10.75
CA THR A 206 6.16 4.04 -10.51
C THR A 206 6.48 4.56 -9.12
N SER A 207 7.62 4.11 -8.60
CA SER A 207 8.05 4.40 -7.23
C SER A 207 6.99 4.00 -6.21
N CYS A 208 6.40 2.82 -6.35
CA CYS A 208 5.41 2.30 -5.42
C CYS A 208 6.10 1.55 -4.28
N ASN A 209 5.70 1.87 -3.06
CA ASN A 209 6.43 1.42 -1.88
C ASN A 209 5.50 0.78 -0.84
N GLY A 210 6.05 -0.11 -0.02
CA GLY A 210 5.37 -0.60 1.18
C GLY A 210 5.20 0.52 2.21
N PHE A 211 6.25 1.32 2.41
CA PHE A 211 6.30 2.45 3.31
C PHE A 211 7.18 3.58 2.78
N THR A 212 6.67 4.81 2.82
CA THR A 212 7.39 6.01 2.38
C THR A 212 7.21 7.16 3.37
N THR A 213 8.31 7.86 3.64
CA THR A 213 8.32 9.13 4.36
C THR A 213 8.96 10.23 3.53
N HIS A 214 8.35 11.41 3.55
CA HIS A 214 8.79 12.60 2.82
C HIS A 214 9.11 13.78 3.72
N ASP A 215 9.68 14.83 3.13
CA ASP A 215 9.96 16.13 3.76
C ASP A 215 10.86 16.01 5.00
N GLY A 216 10.38 16.40 6.18
CA GLY A 216 11.07 16.34 7.46
C GLY A 216 10.52 15.28 8.42
N VAL A 217 9.68 14.35 7.94
CA VAL A 217 9.04 13.32 8.78
C VAL A 217 10.08 12.54 9.59
N VAL A 218 9.81 12.39 10.88
CA VAL A 218 10.57 11.51 11.78
C VAL A 218 9.74 10.26 12.07
N ALA A 219 10.30 9.08 11.86
CA ALA A 219 9.56 7.83 11.95
C ALA A 219 10.29 6.73 12.75
N ALA A 220 9.51 5.90 13.43
CA ALA A 220 9.95 4.62 13.99
C ALA A 220 9.06 3.50 13.45
N VAL A 221 9.67 2.45 12.91
CA VAL A 221 8.99 1.26 12.38
C VAL A 221 9.52 0.05 13.14
N LEU A 222 8.68 -0.56 13.97
CA LEU A 222 9.04 -1.62 14.90
C LEU A 222 8.34 -2.93 14.48
N GLY A 223 9.11 -3.94 14.08
CA GLY A 223 8.58 -5.27 13.72
C GLY A 223 7.72 -5.29 12.44
N GLY A 224 7.83 -4.27 11.57
CA GLY A 224 7.00 -4.18 10.36
C GLY A 224 7.35 -5.21 9.29
N THR A 225 6.40 -5.50 8.39
CA THR A 225 6.60 -6.40 7.23
C THR A 225 6.19 -5.71 5.93
N TYR A 226 7.10 -5.60 4.98
CA TYR A 226 6.86 -4.91 3.71
C TYR A 226 7.37 -5.75 2.54
N GLY A 227 6.72 -5.65 1.38
CA GLY A 227 7.15 -6.45 0.24
C GLY A 227 6.23 -6.49 -0.97
N HIS A 228 6.76 -6.98 -2.08
CA HIS A 228 6.05 -7.19 -3.34
C HIS A 228 5.42 -5.92 -3.94
N SER A 229 5.99 -4.75 -3.66
CA SER A 229 5.58 -3.53 -4.36
C SER A 229 6.18 -3.51 -5.76
N VAL A 230 5.48 -2.91 -6.72
CA VAL A 230 5.84 -2.91 -8.15
C VAL A 230 6.56 -1.60 -8.51
N ASN A 231 7.59 -1.67 -9.35
CA ASN A 231 8.31 -0.51 -9.88
C ASN A 231 8.83 0.48 -8.82
N GLY A 232 9.29 0.02 -7.65
CA GLY A 232 9.65 0.91 -6.54
C GLY A 232 10.56 0.29 -5.47
N THR A 233 10.38 0.71 -4.23
CA THR A 233 11.17 0.28 -3.07
C THR A 233 10.24 -0.09 -1.93
N GLU A 234 10.49 -1.16 -1.19
CA GLU A 234 9.56 -1.53 -0.12
C GLU A 234 9.56 -0.54 1.06
N VAL A 235 10.73 -0.05 1.50
CA VAL A 235 10.86 0.96 2.56
C VAL A 235 11.73 2.10 2.06
N HIS A 236 11.15 3.28 1.81
CA HIS A 236 11.84 4.43 1.23
C HIS A 236 11.77 5.67 2.13
N CYS A 237 12.94 6.20 2.49
CA CYS A 237 13.08 7.48 3.17
C CYS A 237 13.74 8.48 2.24
N ILE A 238 13.11 9.62 1.99
CA ILE A 238 13.58 10.63 1.02
C ILE A 238 13.59 12.03 1.63
N GLN A 239 14.20 12.99 0.94
CA GLN A 239 14.36 14.39 1.37
C GLN A 239 15.17 14.53 2.66
N SER A 240 14.61 14.99 3.77
CA SER A 240 15.31 15.23 5.05
C SER A 240 14.79 14.34 6.19
N THR A 241 14.15 13.23 5.83
CA THR A 241 13.50 12.31 6.77
C THR A 241 14.48 11.58 7.68
N LYS A 242 13.99 11.16 8.84
CA LYS A 242 14.75 10.38 9.82
C LYS A 242 13.94 9.18 10.26
N THR A 243 14.35 7.98 9.86
CA THR A 243 13.54 6.77 10.09
C THR A 243 14.36 5.68 10.75
N TRP A 244 13.92 5.21 11.91
CA TRP A 244 14.48 4.04 12.57
C TRP A 244 13.60 2.82 12.34
N CYS A 245 14.17 1.78 11.75
CA CYS A 245 13.55 0.49 11.53
C CYS A 245 14.19 -0.53 12.49
N LEU A 246 13.41 -1.09 13.41
CA LEU A 246 13.85 -2.12 14.35
C LEU A 246 13.11 -3.43 14.09
N GLY A 247 13.83 -4.51 13.77
CA GLY A 247 13.23 -5.83 13.56
C GLY A 247 12.36 -5.95 12.30
N THR A 248 12.33 -4.92 11.46
CA THR A 248 11.55 -4.89 10.21
C THR A 248 12.06 -5.92 9.20
N SER A 249 11.13 -6.63 8.56
CA SER A 249 11.42 -7.62 7.51
C SER A 249 10.88 -7.16 6.16
N VAL A 250 11.71 -7.26 5.13
CA VAL A 250 11.40 -6.73 3.81
C VAL A 250 11.69 -7.75 2.71
N VAL A 251 10.73 -7.96 1.81
CA VAL A 251 10.82 -8.85 0.65
C VAL A 251 10.55 -8.06 -0.64
N ALA A 252 11.60 -7.65 -1.35
CA ALA A 252 11.48 -6.98 -2.64
C ALA A 252 11.52 -8.01 -3.77
N ARG A 253 10.48 -8.03 -4.61
CA ARG A 253 10.23 -9.01 -5.68
C ARG A 253 9.66 -8.37 -6.94
N ASP A 254 10.07 -7.15 -7.22
CA ASP A 254 9.63 -6.41 -8.39
C ASP A 254 10.06 -7.17 -9.66
N VAL A 255 9.06 -7.62 -10.42
CA VAL A 255 9.23 -8.43 -11.63
C VAL A 255 9.55 -7.58 -12.85
N ASP A 256 9.14 -6.30 -12.83
CA ASP A 256 9.20 -5.39 -13.97
C ASP A 256 10.29 -4.32 -13.83
N GLY A 257 11.01 -4.31 -12.70
CA GLY A 257 11.93 -3.24 -12.36
C GLY A 257 13.09 -3.62 -11.42
N THR A 258 13.56 -2.61 -10.69
CA THR A 258 14.65 -2.74 -9.71
C THR A 258 14.03 -3.12 -8.36
N SER A 259 14.40 -4.28 -7.83
CA SER A 259 13.91 -4.73 -6.52
C SER A 259 14.75 -4.12 -5.40
N VAL A 260 14.24 -3.11 -4.70
CA VAL A 260 14.96 -2.48 -3.57
C VAL A 260 14.21 -2.68 -2.26
N ALA A 261 14.86 -3.28 -1.26
CA ALA A 261 14.25 -3.49 0.05
C ALA A 261 14.24 -2.20 0.88
N PHE A 262 15.41 -1.66 1.20
CA PHE A 262 15.54 -0.40 1.93
C PHE A 262 16.24 0.65 1.07
N LYS A 263 15.62 1.83 0.91
CA LYS A 263 16.23 2.95 0.20
C LYS A 263 16.24 4.21 1.06
N CYS A 264 17.38 4.88 1.08
CA CYS A 264 17.51 6.21 1.66
C CYS A 264 18.00 7.19 0.59
N SER A 265 17.30 8.30 0.42
CA SER A 265 17.54 9.26 -0.65
C SER A 265 17.71 10.69 -0.14
N ASN A 266 18.46 11.51 -0.89
CA ASN A 266 18.74 12.92 -0.59
C ASN A 266 19.47 13.10 0.76
N ALA A 267 18.99 13.97 1.65
CA ALA A 267 19.57 14.20 2.97
C ALA A 267 18.93 13.31 4.06
N GLY A 268 18.20 12.27 3.66
CA GLY A 268 17.53 11.35 4.57
C GLY A 268 18.52 10.56 5.41
N THR A 269 18.08 10.12 6.58
CA THR A 269 18.82 9.18 7.44
C THR A 269 17.93 8.01 7.83
N MET A 270 18.44 6.80 7.65
CA MET A 270 17.76 5.55 8.00
C MET A 270 18.62 4.72 8.95
N TRP A 271 18.06 4.30 10.07
CA TRP A 271 18.69 3.35 10.99
C TRP A 271 18.04 1.98 10.82
N LEU A 272 18.83 0.98 10.46
CA LEU A 272 18.42 -0.40 10.28
C LEU A 272 18.97 -1.25 11.42
N GLU A 273 18.17 -1.49 12.45
CA GLU A 273 18.55 -2.32 13.59
C GLU A 273 17.83 -3.68 13.55
N LYS A 274 18.60 -4.77 13.56
CA LYS A 274 18.08 -6.16 13.56
C LYS A 274 17.06 -6.43 12.44
N THR A 275 17.14 -5.70 11.33
CA THR A 275 16.23 -5.84 10.19
C THR A 275 16.67 -6.97 9.27
N ARG A 276 15.76 -7.42 8.40
CA ARG A 276 16.01 -8.44 7.37
C ARG A 276 15.61 -7.91 6.00
N ALA A 277 16.49 -8.04 5.03
CA ALA A 277 16.21 -7.69 3.63
C ALA A 277 16.40 -8.92 2.73
N ASP A 278 15.41 -9.16 1.89
CA ASP A 278 15.48 -10.14 0.83
C ASP A 278 15.04 -9.46 -0.47
N ALA A 279 16.00 -9.09 -1.31
CA ALA A 279 15.72 -8.44 -2.60
C ALA A 279 16.19 -9.34 -3.74
N ALA A 280 15.26 -9.67 -4.65
CA ALA A 280 15.53 -10.46 -5.84
C ALA A 280 14.52 -10.10 -6.94
N GLY A 281 14.95 -10.12 -8.20
CA GLY A 281 14.10 -9.80 -9.35
C GLY A 281 14.85 -10.02 -10.67
N ALA A 282 14.19 -9.78 -11.80
CA ALA A 282 14.80 -9.93 -13.12
C ALA A 282 15.88 -8.86 -13.39
N GLY A 283 15.73 -7.69 -12.77
CA GLY A 283 16.71 -6.60 -12.81
C GLY A 283 17.70 -6.62 -11.65
N THR A 284 18.36 -5.48 -11.43
CA THR A 284 19.23 -5.31 -10.27
C THR A 284 18.42 -5.33 -8.98
N ALA A 285 18.92 -6.03 -7.97
CA ALA A 285 18.27 -6.13 -6.68
C ALA A 285 19.19 -5.64 -5.55
N TYR A 286 18.67 -4.77 -4.70
CA TYR A 286 19.40 -4.19 -3.58
C TYR A 286 18.68 -4.44 -2.26
N ALA A 287 19.39 -5.04 -1.32
CA ALA A 287 18.98 -5.08 0.07
C ALA A 287 18.97 -3.66 0.67
N ILE A 288 19.97 -2.85 0.31
CA ILE A 288 20.09 -1.45 0.73
C ILE A 288 20.54 -0.61 -0.46
N GLU A 289 19.86 0.51 -0.72
CA GLU A 289 20.29 1.56 -1.64
C GLU A 289 20.39 2.91 -0.90
N ALA A 290 21.58 3.51 -0.87
CA ALA A 290 21.81 4.85 -0.35
C ALA A 290 22.13 5.82 -1.50
N ASN A 291 21.15 6.63 -1.91
CA ASN A 291 21.26 7.61 -2.99
C ASN A 291 21.34 9.02 -2.40
N ALA A 292 22.55 9.52 -2.17
CA ALA A 292 22.87 10.71 -1.35
C ALA A 292 22.52 10.58 0.15
N GLY A 293 21.61 9.69 0.54
CA GLY A 293 21.19 9.48 1.93
C GLY A 293 22.19 8.68 2.76
N LEU A 294 21.97 8.67 4.08
CA LEU A 294 22.76 7.90 5.04
C LEU A 294 21.95 6.72 5.58
N VAL A 295 22.49 5.51 5.45
CA VAL A 295 21.96 4.30 6.09
C VAL A 295 22.94 3.82 7.16
N LEU A 296 22.43 3.63 8.36
CA LEU A 296 23.17 3.17 9.53
C LEU A 296 22.67 1.78 9.90
N THR A 297 23.54 0.77 9.98
CA THR A 297 23.12 -0.60 10.26
C THR A 297 23.68 -1.14 11.57
N ARG A 298 22.86 -1.92 12.28
CA ARG A 298 23.25 -2.67 13.47
C ARG A 298 22.55 -4.01 13.50
N GLY A 299 23.28 -5.09 13.25
CA GLY A 299 22.69 -6.44 13.20
C GLY A 299 21.70 -6.65 12.05
N HIS A 300 21.76 -5.83 11.00
CA HIS A 300 21.03 -6.04 9.75
C HIS A 300 21.43 -7.37 9.10
N ARG A 301 20.48 -8.04 8.46
CA ARG A 301 20.72 -9.28 7.72
C ARG A 301 20.22 -9.17 6.28
N THR A 302 21.16 -9.25 5.35
CA THR A 302 20.87 -9.43 3.93
C THR A 302 20.72 -10.92 3.63
N LEU A 303 19.51 -11.34 3.24
CA LEU A 303 19.23 -12.68 2.74
C LEU A 303 19.51 -12.76 1.23
N ALA A 304 19.15 -11.72 0.48
CA ALA A 304 19.45 -11.55 -0.94
C ALA A 304 19.50 -10.06 -1.32
N GLY A 305 20.14 -9.76 -2.44
CA GLY A 305 20.33 -8.41 -2.97
C GLY A 305 21.66 -7.77 -2.53
N GLY A 306 22.14 -6.82 -3.33
CA GLY A 306 23.38 -6.09 -3.07
C GLY A 306 23.20 -4.87 -2.16
N ILE A 307 24.29 -4.19 -1.89
CA ILE A 307 24.29 -2.83 -1.32
C ILE A 307 24.76 -1.87 -2.40
N ALA A 308 24.05 -0.77 -2.61
CA ALA A 308 24.43 0.28 -3.55
C ALA A 308 24.51 1.64 -2.88
N THR A 309 25.53 2.41 -3.27
CA THR A 309 25.71 3.81 -2.88
C THR A 309 25.85 4.66 -4.14
N SER A 310 25.16 5.79 -4.19
CA SER A 310 25.27 6.76 -5.28
C SER A 310 25.16 8.19 -4.75
N ASN A 311 25.62 9.17 -5.53
CA ASN A 311 25.49 10.60 -5.23
C ASN A 311 26.00 11.01 -3.83
N GLY A 312 27.07 10.37 -3.34
CA GLY A 312 27.64 10.63 -2.01
C GLY A 312 26.90 9.97 -0.86
N GLY A 313 25.93 9.08 -1.13
CA GLY A 313 25.26 8.29 -0.11
C GLY A 313 26.19 7.30 0.56
N ALA A 314 25.87 6.90 1.79
CA ALA A 314 26.71 6.03 2.61
C ALA A 314 25.90 4.97 3.34
N VAL A 315 26.50 3.80 3.51
CA VAL A 315 26.02 2.72 4.39
C VAL A 315 27.11 2.44 5.40
N LEU A 316 26.83 2.66 6.70
CA LEU A 316 27.81 2.53 7.77
C LEU A 316 27.27 1.64 8.89
N ASP A 317 28.16 0.95 9.59
CA ASP A 317 27.81 0.23 10.81
C ASP A 317 27.92 1.14 12.04
N TYR A 318 27.09 0.91 13.06
CA TYR A 318 27.10 1.68 14.32
C TYR A 318 26.73 0.86 15.56
#